data_AF-A0A4Y2PYN7-F1
#
_entry.id   AF-A0A4Y2PYN7-F1
#
_cell.length_a   1.000
_cell.length_b   1.000
_cell.length_c   1.000
_cell.angle_alpha   90.00
_cell.angle_beta   90.00
_cell.angle_gamma   90.00
#
_symmetry.space_group_name_H-M   'P 1'
#
loop_
_entity.id
_entity.type
_entity.pdbx_description
1 polymer ?
#
loop_
_entity_poly.entity_id
_entity_poly.type
_entity_poly.pdbx_seq_one_letter_code
_entity_poly.pdbx_strand_id
1 'polypeptide(L)'
;MKNIADIFYNPSSTSAAISQAGEKMFLAIYKAPANEYNLNNHRYAAFLKSSTKAKSDLSSLPPTKEAAEQHSFRVYLQVQQWLNPLTA
;
A
#
# COMPACT_ATOMS: atom_id res chain seq x y z
N MET A 1 -2.42 -17.30 10.45
CA MET A 1 -2.18 -15.90 10.04
C MET A 1 -3.31 -15.50 9.11
N LYS A 2 -4.05 -14.42 9.39
CA LYS A 2 -5.03 -13.89 8.44
C LYS A 2 -4.28 -13.34 7.23
N ASN A 3 -4.74 -13.66 6.02
CA ASN A 3 -4.13 -13.13 4.81
C ASN A 3 -4.50 -11.64 4.71
N ILE A 4 -3.55 -10.77 4.35
CA ILE A 4 -3.82 -9.33 4.17
C ILE A 4 -4.92 -9.12 3.13
N ALA A 5 -4.97 -9.99 2.11
CA ALA A 5 -6.00 -9.96 1.08
C ALA A 5 -7.42 -10.15 1.64
N ASP A 6 -7.60 -10.88 2.76
CA ASP A 6 -8.92 -11.12 3.38
C ASP A 6 -9.63 -9.80 3.73
N ILE A 7 -8.87 -8.74 4.03
CA ILE A 7 -9.41 -7.40 4.26
C ILE A 7 -10.09 -6.84 3.02
N PHE A 8 -9.54 -7.08 1.83
CA PHE A 8 -10.10 -6.57 0.58
C PHE A 8 -11.32 -7.36 0.10
N TYR A 9 -11.42 -8.64 0.47
CA TYR A 9 -12.59 -9.47 0.17
C TYR A 9 -13.79 -9.20 1.08
N ASN A 10 -13.57 -8.76 2.32
CA ASN A 10 -14.63 -8.57 3.29
C ASN A 10 -15.42 -7.26 3.06
N PRO A 11 -16.73 -7.31 2.73
CA PRO A 11 -17.55 -6.11 2.51
C PRO A 11 -17.76 -5.25 3.78
N SER A 12 -17.47 -5.81 4.97
CA SER A 12 -17.54 -5.10 6.25
C SER A 12 -16.19 -4.52 6.69
N SER A 13 -15.17 -4.53 5.82
CA SER A 13 -13.88 -3.94 6.14
C SER A 13 -13.97 -2.43 6.31
N THR A 14 -13.37 -1.92 7.38
CA THR A 14 -13.33 -0.48 7.65
C THR A 14 -12.27 0.19 6.78
N SER A 15 -12.42 1.50 6.54
CA SER A 15 -11.41 2.30 5.84
C SER A 15 -10.03 2.20 6.49
N ALA A 16 -9.97 2.25 7.83
CA ALA A 16 -8.73 2.09 8.58
C ALA A 16 -8.07 0.70 8.37
N ALA A 17 -8.86 -0.37 8.33
CA ALA A 17 -8.33 -1.70 8.06
C ALA A 17 -7.77 -1.81 6.63
N ILE A 18 -8.49 -1.25 5.65
CA ILE A 18 -8.07 -1.23 4.24
C ILE A 18 -6.79 -0.42 4.07
N SER A 19 -6.70 0.77 4.68
CA SER A 19 -5.51 1.62 4.57
C SER A 19 -4.28 0.99 5.24
N GLN A 20 -4.45 0.36 6.41
CA GLN A 20 -3.37 -0.37 7.09
C GLN A 20 -2.92 -1.61 6.29
N ALA A 21 -3.86 -2.37 5.75
CA ALA A 21 -3.57 -3.52 4.90
C ALA A 21 -2.80 -3.10 3.63
N GLY A 22 -3.24 -2.00 3.01
CA GLY A 22 -2.59 -1.36 1.88
C GLY A 22 -1.17 -0.91 2.17
N GLU A 23 -0.98 -0.14 3.25
CA GLU A 23 0.34 0.34 3.67
C GLU A 23 1.30 -0.83 3.91
N LYS A 24 0.84 -1.88 4.59
CA LYS A 24 1.63 -3.10 4.81
C LYS A 24 1.98 -3.83 3.50
N MET A 25 1.07 -3.86 2.53
CA MET A 25 1.32 -4.44 1.20
C MET A 25 2.40 -3.65 0.45
N PHE A 26 2.30 -2.31 0.42
CA PHE A 26 3.29 -1.46 -0.23
C PHE A 26 4.67 -1.55 0.44
N LEU A 27 4.73 -1.59 1.77
CA LEU A 27 5.99 -1.82 2.50
C LEU A 27 6.64 -3.15 2.06
N ALA A 28 5.86 -4.22 1.93
CA ALA A 28 6.36 -5.50 1.44
C ALA A 28 6.83 -5.46 -0.02
N ILE A 29 6.06 -4.84 -0.92
CA ILE A 29 6.43 -4.67 -2.35
C ILE A 29 7.76 -3.93 -2.50
N TYR A 30 7.96 -2.90 -1.68
CA TYR A 30 9.18 -2.08 -1.67
C TYR A 30 10.25 -2.60 -0.70
N LYS A 31 10.15 -3.86 -0.27
CA LYS A 31 11.15 -4.59 0.52
C LYS A 31 11.58 -3.83 1.79
N ALA A 32 10.62 -3.20 2.45
CA ALA A 32 10.86 -2.54 3.72
C ALA A 32 11.26 -3.57 4.80
N PRO A 33 12.09 -3.19 5.78
CA PRO A 33 12.36 -4.03 6.95
C PRO A 33 11.08 -4.44 7.68
N ALA A 34 11.08 -5.61 8.31
CA ALA A 34 9.89 -6.14 8.99
C ALA A 34 9.39 -5.28 10.17
N ASN A 35 10.26 -4.40 10.71
CA ASN A 35 9.94 -3.46 11.78
C ASN A 35 9.59 -2.04 11.28
N GLU A 36 9.50 -1.82 9.97
CA GLU A 36 8.99 -0.59 9.39
C GLU A 36 7.47 -0.71 9.20
N TYR A 37 6.74 0.30 9.69
CA TYR A 37 5.28 0.33 9.71
C TYR A 37 4.72 1.60 9.08
N ASN A 38 5.58 2.51 8.60
CA ASN A 38 5.21 3.78 8.02
C ASN A 38 5.83 3.93 6.62
N LEU A 39 4.99 4.05 5.60
CA LEU A 39 5.45 4.13 4.22
C LEU A 39 6.21 5.42 3.92
N ASN A 40 5.87 6.54 4.58
CA ASN A 40 6.57 7.81 4.39
C ASN A 40 8.00 7.76 4.98
N ASN A 41 8.19 7.08 6.12
CA ASN A 41 9.52 6.86 6.68
C ASN A 41 10.39 6.03 5.72
N HIS A 42 9.84 4.93 5.20
CA HIS A 42 10.54 4.10 4.21
C HIS A 42 10.85 4.87 2.92
N ARG A 43 9.88 5.66 2.43
CA ARG A 43 10.07 6.52 1.25
C ARG A 43 11.20 7.52 1.45
N TYR A 44 11.27 8.15 2.62
CA TYR A 44 12.32 9.11 2.94
C TYR A 44 13.70 8.45 3.01
N ALA A 45 13.81 7.29 3.66
CA ALA A 45 15.06 6.52 3.69
C ALA A 45 15.52 6.10 2.28
N ALA A 46 14.58 5.66 1.43
CA ALA A 46 14.85 5.33 0.03
C ALA A 46 15.31 6.56 -0.77
N PHE A 47 14.71 7.74 -0.53
CA PHE A 47 15.11 8.99 -1.14
C PHE A 47 16.54 9.38 -0.77
N LEU A 48 16.88 9.39 0.52
CA LEU A 48 18.24 9.68 0.99
C LEU A 48 19.26 8.75 0.31
N LYS A 49 18.97 7.45 0.24
CA LYS A 49 19.82 6.46 -0.42
C LYS A 49 19.94 6.68 -1.93
N SER A 50 18.90 7.16 -2.59
CA SER A 50 18.95 7.47 -4.03
C SER A 50 19.74 8.75 -4.30
N SER A 51 19.64 9.74 -3.41
CA SER A 51 20.30 11.04 -3.55
C SER A 51 21.84 10.99 -3.50
N THR A 52 22.42 9.94 -2.90
CA THR A 52 23.87 9.76 -2.84
C THR A 52 24.47 9.16 -4.13
N LYS A 53 23.63 8.72 -5.07
CA LYS A 53 24.08 8.16 -6.34
C LYS A 53 24.34 9.26 -7.37
N ALA A 54 25.40 9.11 -8.16
CA ALA A 54 25.74 10.04 -9.24
C ALA A 54 24.62 10.20 -10.30
N LYS A 55 23.79 9.17 -10.46
CA LYS A 55 22.51 9.23 -11.18
C LYS A 55 21.42 8.78 -10.21
N SER A 56 20.69 9.73 -9.66
CA SER A 56 19.56 9.44 -8.79
C SER A 56 18.41 8.84 -9.61
N ASP A 57 17.90 7.70 -9.14
CA ASP A 57 16.72 7.08 -9.71
C ASP A 57 15.56 7.26 -8.73
N LEU A 58 14.73 8.27 -9.02
CA LEU A 58 13.54 8.60 -8.23
C LEU A 58 12.34 7.70 -8.57
N SER A 59 12.39 6.97 -9.69
CA SER A 59 11.31 6.06 -10.08
C SER A 59 11.21 4.83 -9.16
N SER A 60 12.32 4.50 -8.49
CA SER A 60 12.42 3.41 -7.53
C SER A 60 11.76 3.69 -6.16
N LEU A 61 11.29 4.92 -5.93
CA LEU A 61 10.70 5.29 -4.64
C LEU A 61 9.30 4.66 -4.46
N PRO A 62 8.97 4.20 -3.24
CA PRO A 62 7.61 3.81 -2.90
C PRO A 62 6.63 4.98 -3.02
N PRO A 63 5.33 4.77 -3.25
CA PRO A 63 4.35 5.85 -3.21
C PRO A 63 4.31 6.52 -1.83
N THR A 64 3.70 7.71 -1.72
CA THR A 64 3.41 8.28 -0.41
C THR A 64 2.33 7.46 0.30
N LYS A 65 2.25 7.57 1.63
CA LYS A 65 1.21 6.91 2.44
C LYS A 65 -0.20 7.24 1.93
N GLU A 66 -0.44 8.50 1.58
CA GLU A 66 -1.75 8.97 1.10
C GLU A 66 -2.08 8.39 -0.28
N ALA A 67 -1.10 8.30 -1.18
CA ALA A 67 -1.28 7.69 -2.49
C ALA A 67 -1.56 6.18 -2.37
N ALA A 68 -0.85 5.49 -1.46
CA ALA A 68 -1.08 4.09 -1.14
C ALA A 68 -2.47 3.85 -0.54
N GLU A 69 -2.93 4.72 0.36
CA GLU A 69 -4.26 4.67 0.95
C GLU A 69 -5.35 4.82 -0.12
N GLN A 70 -5.27 5.86 -0.95
CA GLN A 70 -6.24 6.09 -2.03
C GLN A 70 -6.25 4.94 -3.04
N HIS A 71 -5.07 4.38 -3.37
CA HIS A 71 -4.98 3.19 -4.21
C HIS A 71 -5.69 2.00 -3.55
N SER A 72 -5.49 1.80 -2.26
CA SER A 72 -6.10 0.68 -1.51
C SER A 72 -7.62 0.77 -1.46
N PHE A 73 -8.18 1.99 -1.32
CA PHE A 73 -9.63 2.19 -1.41
C PHE A 73 -10.17 1.87 -2.81
N ARG A 74 -9.48 2.29 -3.87
CA ARG A 74 -9.88 1.93 -5.24
C ARG A 74 -9.85 0.42 -5.47
N VAL A 75 -8.79 -0.26 -5.00
CA VAL A 75 -8.68 -1.72 -5.09
C VAL A 75 -9.82 -2.40 -4.31
N TYR A 76 -10.12 -1.94 -3.10
CA TYR A 76 -11.25 -2.47 -2.32
C TYR A 76 -12.56 -2.36 -3.10
N LEU A 77 -12.91 -1.17 -3.60
CA LEU A 77 -14.14 -0.97 -4.38
C LEU A 77 -14.18 -1.86 -5.62
N GLN A 78 -13.07 -1.98 -6.35
CA GLN A 78 -12.98 -2.84 -7.53
C GLN A 78 -13.22 -4.32 -7.19
N VAL A 79 -12.63 -4.82 -6.10
CA VAL A 79 -12.83 -6.20 -5.64
C VAL A 79 -14.29 -6.41 -5.22
N GLN A 80 -14.88 -5.48 -4.48
CA GLN A 80 -16.28 -5.59 -4.05
C GLN A 80 -17.25 -5.59 -5.24
N GLN A 81 -16.98 -4.80 -6.29
CA GLN A 81 -17.77 -4.84 -7.53
C GLN A 81 -17.68 -6.18 -8.25
N TRP A 82 -16.49 -6.80 -8.30
CA TRP A 82 -16.33 -8.12 -8.91
C TRP A 82 -17.02 -9.25 -8.13
N LEU A 83 -17.05 -9.15 -6.80
CA LEU A 83 -17.73 -10.13 -5.95
C LEU A 83 -19.26 -10.01 -6.02
N ASN A 84 -19.78 -8.79 -6.20
CA ASN A 84 -21.21 -8.49 -6.23
C ASN A 84 -21.60 -7.77 -7.54
N PRO A 85 -21.56 -8.46 -8.69
CA PRO A 85 -21.73 -7.83 -10.01
C PRO A 85 -23.17 -7.32 -10.28
N LEU A 86 -24.14 -7.61 -9.41
CA LEU A 86 -25.57 -7.34 -9.62
C LEU A 86 -26.05 -5.95 -9.12
N THR A 87 -25.14 -5.08 -8.68
CA THR A 87 -25.47 -3.70 -8.24
C THR A 87 -24.93 -2.62 -9.18
N ALA A 88 -24.60 -2.96 -10.44
CA ALA A 88 -24.15 -2.01 -11.46
C ALA A 88 -25.19 -1.86 -12.57
#